data_AF-A0A4Y9MFG9-F1
#
_entry.id   AF-A0A4Y9MFG9-F1
#
_cell.length_a   1.000
_cell.length_b   1.000
_cell.length_c   1.000
_cell.angle_alpha   90.00
_cell.angle_beta   90.00
_cell.angle_gamma   90.00
#
_symmetry.space_group_name_H-M   'P 1'
#
loop_
_entity.id
_entity.type
_entity.pdbx_description
1 polymer ?
#
loop_
_entity_poly.entity_id
_entity_poly.type
_entity_poly.pdbx_seq_one_letter_code
_entity_poly.pdbx_strand_id
1 'polypeptide(L)'
;GHSMGEVTAAVVSGALSVREGLRVIATRSQLMSRLAGQGAVAMVTLDADSTAALIARFDGVSIAGHLGPEQTVIAGPPAAVDGALAAATAAGRFARRVNMEVASHTALMDPILDELRVALADLVPQTPSIRFYSTVDGTTSAPRLDADYWVANVRRPVRLHQAVSAAAADGHTLFVEVSPHPVLVHAIGDTLGDHHHHAVGTLARDTDD
;
A
#
# COMPACT_ATOMS: atom_id res chain seq x y z
N GLY A 1 -2.10 4.63 6.68
CA GLY A 1 -2.89 3.57 6.03
C GLY A 1 -2.06 2.89 4.96
N HIS A 2 -2.42 1.68 4.51
CA HIS A 2 -1.72 0.97 3.44
C HIS A 2 -2.62 0.84 2.21
N SER A 3 -2.23 1.42 1.06
CA SER A 3 -3.05 1.42 -0.16
C SER A 3 -4.47 1.95 0.11
N MET A 4 -5.52 1.17 -0.18
CA MET A 4 -6.92 1.48 0.13
C MET A 4 -7.20 1.80 1.60
N GLY A 5 -6.38 1.30 2.53
CA GLY A 5 -6.49 1.64 3.95
C GLY A 5 -6.24 3.12 4.25
N GLU A 6 -5.64 3.88 3.32
CA GLU A 6 -5.57 5.34 3.44
C GLU A 6 -6.94 6.01 3.32
N VAL A 7 -7.93 5.41 2.66
CA VAL A 7 -9.29 5.96 2.59
C VAL A 7 -9.91 6.02 4.00
N THR A 8 -9.79 4.94 4.77
CA THR A 8 -10.25 4.91 6.16
C THR A 8 -9.45 5.90 7.02
N ALA A 9 -8.13 5.98 6.85
CA ALA A 9 -7.30 6.94 7.57
C ALA A 9 -7.68 8.41 7.24
N ALA A 10 -8.06 8.69 6.00
CA ALA A 10 -8.52 10.01 5.57
C ALA A 10 -9.82 10.40 6.29
N VAL A 11 -10.74 9.45 6.44
CA VAL A 11 -11.99 9.66 7.19
C VAL A 11 -11.71 9.86 8.68
N VAL A 12 -10.91 8.98 9.29
CA VAL A 12 -10.60 9.04 10.73
C VAL A 12 -9.86 10.32 11.10
N SER A 13 -8.96 10.80 10.24
CA SER A 13 -8.24 12.05 10.46
C SER A 13 -9.07 13.31 10.20
N GLY A 14 -10.32 13.17 9.75
CA GLY A 14 -11.22 14.28 9.42
C GLY A 14 -10.92 14.95 8.07
N ALA A 15 -9.98 14.42 7.29
CA ALA A 15 -9.63 14.96 5.99
C ALA A 15 -10.70 14.68 4.92
N LEU A 16 -11.45 13.59 5.07
CA LEU A 16 -12.66 13.31 4.28
C LEU A 16 -13.84 13.04 5.21
N SER A 17 -15.04 13.42 4.78
CA SER A 17 -16.26 12.92 5.42
C SER A 17 -16.44 11.42 5.16
N VAL A 18 -17.26 10.74 5.98
CA VAL A 18 -17.62 9.33 5.75
C VAL A 18 -18.21 9.12 4.35
N ARG A 19 -19.05 10.07 3.90
CA ARG A 19 -19.66 10.03 2.56
C ARG A 19 -18.60 10.07 1.45
N GLU A 20 -17.62 10.96 1.57
CA GLU A 20 -16.52 11.07 0.61
C GLU A 20 -15.62 9.83 0.64
N GLY A 21 -15.27 9.32 1.82
CA GLY A 21 -14.51 8.09 1.96
C GLY A 21 -15.20 6.90 1.31
N LEU A 22 -16.51 6.73 1.53
CA LEU A 22 -17.31 5.69 0.88
C LEU A 22 -17.32 5.84 -0.64
N ARG A 23 -17.44 7.07 -1.16
CA ARG A 23 -17.36 7.35 -2.58
C ARG A 23 -15.99 6.95 -3.16
N VAL A 24 -14.90 7.38 -2.52
CA VAL A 24 -13.54 7.04 -2.96
C VAL A 24 -13.36 5.52 -3.05
N ILE A 25 -13.69 4.78 -1.98
CA ILE A 25 -13.47 3.33 -1.98
C ILE A 25 -14.39 2.60 -2.96
N ALA A 26 -15.65 3.01 -3.09
CA ALA A 26 -16.60 2.42 -4.03
C ALA A 26 -16.16 2.64 -5.48
N THR A 27 -15.88 3.89 -5.86
CA THR A 27 -15.41 4.24 -7.21
C THR A 27 -14.10 3.54 -7.55
N ARG A 28 -13.11 3.59 -6.65
CA ARG A 28 -11.82 2.91 -6.84
C ARG A 28 -12.01 1.41 -7.09
N SER A 29 -12.82 0.75 -6.26
CA SER A 29 -13.03 -0.70 -6.35
C SER A 29 -13.79 -1.10 -7.61
N GLN A 30 -14.80 -0.31 -8.00
CA GLN A 30 -15.55 -0.52 -9.24
C GLN A 30 -14.67 -0.40 -10.49
N LEU A 31 -13.78 0.59 -10.53
CA LEU A 31 -12.88 0.75 -11.68
C LEU A 31 -11.83 -0.34 -11.73
N MET A 32 -11.22 -0.66 -10.58
CA MET A 32 -10.20 -1.71 -10.48
C MET A 32 -10.72 -3.10 -10.82
N SER A 33 -12.01 -3.41 -10.57
CA SER A 33 -12.57 -4.72 -10.89
C SER A 33 -12.55 -5.04 -12.38
N ARG A 34 -12.56 -4.02 -13.25
CA ARG A 34 -12.41 -4.17 -14.71
C ARG A 34 -11.03 -4.70 -15.13
N LEU A 35 -10.06 -4.60 -14.22
CA LEU A 35 -8.67 -5.01 -14.42
C LEU A 35 -8.35 -6.35 -13.73
N ALA A 36 -9.34 -6.97 -13.08
CA ALA A 36 -9.17 -8.26 -12.41
C ALA A 36 -8.68 -9.34 -13.40
N GLY A 37 -7.72 -10.14 -12.94
CA GLY A 37 -7.11 -11.22 -13.73
C GLY A 37 -6.01 -10.76 -14.71
N GLN A 38 -5.82 -9.45 -14.91
CA GLN A 38 -4.80 -8.92 -15.83
C GLN A 38 -3.41 -8.82 -15.19
N GLY A 39 -3.29 -9.03 -13.88
CA GLY A 39 -2.03 -8.94 -13.15
C GLY A 39 -1.95 -9.89 -11.97
N ALA A 40 -0.74 -10.05 -11.46
CA ALA A 40 -0.45 -10.78 -10.23
C ALA A 40 0.34 -9.89 -9.26
N VAL A 41 0.25 -10.22 -7.98
CA VAL A 41 0.97 -9.55 -6.89
C VAL A 41 1.74 -10.59 -6.09
N ALA A 42 2.97 -10.26 -5.74
CA ALA A 42 3.82 -11.12 -4.91
C ALA A 42 4.56 -10.30 -3.86
N MET A 43 4.79 -10.92 -2.71
CA MET A 43 5.65 -10.39 -1.65
C MET A 43 7.01 -11.08 -1.77
N VAL A 44 8.09 -10.30 -1.63
CA VAL A 44 9.48 -10.77 -1.71
C VAL A 44 10.25 -10.25 -0.49
N THR A 45 10.97 -11.14 0.18
CA THR A 45 11.86 -10.79 1.29
C THR A 45 13.22 -10.35 0.75
N LEU A 46 13.24 -9.11 0.27
CA LEU A 46 14.38 -8.38 -0.25
C LEU A 46 14.15 -6.88 -0.04
N ASP A 47 15.23 -6.16 0.21
CA ASP A 47 15.27 -4.70 0.14
C ASP A 47 14.90 -4.15 -1.26
N ALA A 48 14.64 -2.84 -1.33
CA ALA A 48 14.16 -2.20 -2.56
C ALA A 48 15.16 -2.25 -3.72
N ASP A 49 16.46 -2.11 -3.46
CA ASP A 49 17.50 -2.07 -4.49
C ASP A 49 17.76 -3.48 -5.03
N SER A 50 17.83 -4.48 -4.14
CA SER A 50 17.93 -5.88 -4.51
C SER A 50 16.70 -6.36 -5.28
N THR A 51 15.50 -5.95 -4.87
CA THR A 51 14.27 -6.26 -5.62
C THR A 51 14.28 -5.60 -6.99
N ALA A 52 14.68 -4.33 -7.10
CA ALA A 52 14.78 -3.64 -8.39
C ALA A 52 15.74 -4.36 -9.35
N ALA A 53 16.91 -4.78 -8.85
CA ALA A 53 17.88 -5.55 -9.63
C ALA A 53 17.33 -6.94 -10.04
N LEU A 54 16.62 -7.63 -9.15
CA LEU A 54 15.99 -8.92 -9.43
C LEU A 54 14.95 -8.81 -10.54
N ILE A 55 14.08 -7.78 -10.48
CA ILE A 55 12.94 -7.64 -11.39
C ILE A 55 13.31 -6.97 -12.73
N ALA A 56 14.49 -6.38 -12.86
CA ALA A 56 14.90 -5.63 -14.06
C ALA A 56 14.83 -6.43 -15.38
N ARG A 57 14.90 -7.76 -15.30
CA ARG A 57 14.80 -8.66 -16.47
C ARG A 57 13.38 -9.13 -16.79
N PHE A 58 12.37 -8.70 -16.03
CA PHE A 58 10.99 -9.14 -16.16
C PHE A 58 10.11 -7.97 -16.59
N ASP A 59 9.79 -7.92 -17.88
CA ASP A 59 9.03 -6.83 -18.47
C ASP A 59 7.66 -6.64 -17.79
N GLY A 60 7.35 -5.38 -17.47
CA GLY A 60 6.08 -4.99 -16.85
C GLY A 60 5.96 -5.30 -15.36
N VAL A 61 7.00 -5.84 -14.71
CA VAL A 61 7.03 -6.01 -13.25
C VAL A 61 7.56 -4.74 -12.60
N SER A 62 6.89 -4.27 -11.57
CA SER A 62 7.31 -3.11 -10.76
C SER A 62 7.22 -3.42 -9.28
N ILE A 63 8.01 -2.71 -8.48
CA ILE A 63 7.76 -2.64 -7.04
C ILE A 63 6.45 -1.87 -6.86
N ALA A 64 5.47 -2.53 -6.25
CA ALA A 64 4.15 -2.01 -5.92
C ALA A 64 4.05 -1.58 -4.45
N GLY A 65 5.01 -1.98 -3.60
CA GLY A 65 5.06 -1.53 -2.22
C GLY A 65 6.40 -1.79 -1.51
N HIS A 66 6.73 -0.90 -0.58
CA HIS A 66 7.84 -0.98 0.36
C HIS A 66 7.24 -1.19 1.76
N LEU A 67 7.20 -2.44 2.24
CA LEU A 67 6.53 -2.79 3.49
C LEU A 67 7.47 -2.63 4.68
N GLY A 68 8.73 -3.03 4.51
CA GLY A 68 9.78 -2.94 5.52
C GLY A 68 11.18 -2.82 4.88
N PRO A 69 12.25 -2.81 5.69
CA PRO A 69 13.62 -2.67 5.20
C PRO A 69 14.03 -3.80 4.25
N GLU A 70 13.60 -5.03 4.54
CA GLU A 70 13.90 -6.25 3.76
C GLU A 70 12.63 -6.88 3.17
N GLN A 71 11.57 -6.09 2.99
CA GLN A 71 10.28 -6.59 2.52
C GLN A 71 9.63 -5.66 1.50
N THR A 72 9.46 -6.18 0.29
CA THR A 72 8.85 -5.49 -0.83
C THR A 72 7.68 -6.29 -1.41
N VAL A 73 6.79 -5.60 -2.09
CA VAL A 73 5.73 -6.19 -2.91
C VAL A 73 5.98 -5.81 -4.36
N ILE A 74 5.94 -6.81 -5.23
CA ILE A 74 6.03 -6.65 -6.68
C ILE A 74 4.69 -6.96 -7.31
N ALA A 75 4.40 -6.32 -8.44
CA ALA A 75 3.20 -6.60 -9.21
C ALA A 75 3.44 -6.36 -10.71
N GLY A 76 2.66 -7.03 -11.55
CA GLY A 76 2.81 -6.97 -13.00
C GLY A 76 2.08 -8.11 -13.72
N PRO A 77 2.41 -8.39 -14.99
CA PRO A 77 1.85 -9.52 -15.73
C PRO A 77 2.07 -10.86 -15.00
N PRO A 78 1.08 -11.78 -14.96
CA PRO A 78 1.17 -12.99 -14.14
C PRO A 78 2.42 -13.85 -14.40
N ALA A 79 2.74 -14.12 -15.67
CA ALA A 79 3.90 -14.92 -16.04
C ALA A 79 5.24 -14.27 -15.65
N ALA A 80 5.32 -12.94 -15.71
CA ALA A 80 6.52 -12.20 -15.35
C ALA A 80 6.73 -12.19 -13.83
N VAL A 81 5.65 -12.05 -13.05
CA VAL A 81 5.67 -12.17 -11.59
C VAL A 81 6.06 -13.60 -11.17
N ASP A 82 5.57 -14.63 -11.83
CA ASP A 82 5.96 -16.02 -11.56
C ASP A 82 7.44 -16.27 -11.85
N GLY A 83 7.96 -15.69 -12.94
CA GLY A 83 9.38 -15.72 -13.26
C GLY A 83 10.23 -15.06 -12.16
N ALA A 84 9.81 -13.89 -11.67
CA ALA A 84 10.48 -13.18 -10.58
C ALA A 84 10.45 -13.97 -9.26
N LEU A 85 9.33 -14.65 -8.95
CA LEU A 85 9.20 -15.54 -7.79
C LEU A 85 10.14 -16.75 -7.87
N ALA A 86 10.23 -17.39 -9.04
CA ALA A 86 11.14 -18.51 -9.27
C ALA A 86 12.60 -18.06 -9.12
N ALA A 87 12.93 -16.87 -9.63
CA ALA A 87 14.24 -16.26 -9.50
C ALA A 87 14.62 -15.96 -8.04
N ALA A 88 13.71 -15.38 -7.26
CA ALA A 88 13.94 -15.12 -5.84
C ALA A 88 14.17 -16.42 -5.07
N THR A 89 13.32 -17.43 -5.31
CA THR A 89 13.44 -18.75 -4.69
C THR A 89 14.77 -19.42 -5.03
N ALA A 90 15.19 -19.37 -6.30
CA ALA A 90 16.47 -19.93 -6.74
C ALA A 90 17.68 -19.23 -6.08
N ALA A 91 17.54 -17.96 -5.71
CA ALA A 91 18.53 -17.19 -4.95
C ALA A 91 18.41 -17.40 -3.42
N GLY A 92 17.59 -18.35 -2.96
CA GLY A 92 17.38 -18.63 -1.54
C GLY A 92 16.64 -17.53 -0.79
N ARG A 93 15.80 -16.74 -1.49
CA ARG A 93 14.98 -15.68 -0.89
C ARG A 93 13.53 -16.15 -0.79
N PHE A 94 12.89 -15.80 0.32
CA PHE A 94 11.47 -16.06 0.49
C PHE A 94 10.66 -15.16 -0.43
N ALA A 95 9.75 -15.76 -1.20
CA ALA A 95 8.85 -15.03 -2.06
C ALA A 95 7.55 -15.82 -2.23
N ARG A 96 6.41 -15.13 -2.21
CA ARG A 96 5.09 -15.78 -2.34
C ARG A 96 4.10 -14.91 -3.08
N ARG A 97 3.16 -15.55 -3.79
CA ARG A 97 1.98 -14.86 -4.32
C ARG A 97 1.11 -14.31 -3.19
N VAL A 98 0.49 -13.17 -3.45
CA VAL A 98 -0.57 -12.59 -2.64
C VAL A 98 -1.90 -12.94 -3.32
N ASN A 99 -2.93 -13.28 -2.53
CA ASN A 99 -4.26 -13.56 -3.05
C ASN A 99 -4.96 -12.27 -3.48
N MET A 100 -4.50 -11.69 -4.59
CA MET A 100 -5.02 -10.47 -5.20
C MET A 100 -5.05 -10.64 -6.72
N GLU A 101 -6.18 -10.29 -7.31
CA GLU A 101 -6.42 -10.42 -8.76
C GLU A 101 -6.15 -9.11 -9.51
N VAL A 102 -5.85 -8.03 -8.79
CA VAL A 102 -5.56 -6.71 -9.38
C VAL A 102 -4.18 -6.25 -8.95
N ALA A 103 -3.30 -6.04 -9.93
CA ALA A 103 -1.94 -5.53 -9.75
C ALA A 103 -1.92 -3.99 -9.63
N SER A 104 -2.53 -3.45 -8.57
CA SER A 104 -2.48 -2.01 -8.27
C SER A 104 -1.05 -1.54 -8.00
N HIS A 105 -0.84 -0.22 -8.00
CA HIS A 105 0.46 0.42 -7.80
C HIS A 105 1.45 0.19 -8.96
N THR A 106 0.93 -0.10 -10.15
CA THR A 106 1.70 -0.33 -11.38
C THR A 106 1.04 0.37 -12.57
N ALA A 107 1.72 0.36 -13.73
CA ALA A 107 1.19 0.85 -15.01
C ALA A 107 -0.10 0.16 -15.45
N LEU A 108 -0.44 -1.01 -14.90
CA LEU A 108 -1.71 -1.67 -15.18
C LEU A 108 -2.93 -0.83 -14.73
N MET A 109 -2.73 0.16 -13.84
CA MET A 109 -3.80 1.07 -13.43
C MET A 109 -4.02 2.24 -14.40
N ASP A 110 -3.12 2.48 -15.36
CA ASP A 110 -3.20 3.62 -16.29
C ASP A 110 -4.55 3.72 -17.02
N PRO A 111 -5.18 2.62 -17.49
CA PRO A 111 -6.46 2.69 -18.20
C PRO A 111 -7.65 3.25 -17.40
N ILE A 112 -7.56 3.32 -16.06
CA ILE A 112 -8.66 3.79 -15.20
C ILE A 112 -8.41 5.15 -14.54
N LEU A 113 -7.20 5.73 -14.70
CA LEU A 113 -6.82 6.92 -13.92
C LEU A 113 -7.64 8.16 -14.27
N ASP A 114 -7.94 8.36 -15.55
CA ASP A 114 -8.72 9.52 -15.97
C ASP A 114 -10.17 9.44 -15.51
N GLU A 115 -10.78 8.25 -15.59
CA GLU A 115 -12.13 8.01 -15.09
C GLU A 115 -12.20 8.18 -13.56
N LEU A 116 -11.18 7.68 -12.84
CA LEU A 116 -11.07 7.88 -11.39
C LEU A 116 -10.95 9.37 -11.04
N ARG A 117 -10.13 10.12 -11.78
CA ARG A 117 -9.96 11.57 -11.57
C ARG A 117 -11.27 12.31 -11.74
N VAL A 118 -11.97 12.08 -12.85
CA VAL A 118 -13.26 12.71 -13.15
C VAL A 118 -14.30 12.36 -12.10
N ALA A 119 -14.38 11.09 -11.71
CA ALA A 119 -15.35 10.62 -10.72
C ALA A 119 -15.12 11.17 -9.31
N LEU A 120 -13.94 11.71 -9.01
CA LEU A 120 -13.57 12.27 -7.71
C LEU A 120 -13.30 13.79 -7.75
N ALA A 121 -13.56 14.45 -8.87
CA ALA A 121 -13.17 15.85 -9.11
C ALA A 121 -13.80 16.87 -8.15
N ASP A 122 -14.96 16.55 -7.58
CA ASP A 122 -15.73 17.38 -6.66
C ASP A 122 -15.54 16.99 -5.18
N LEU A 123 -14.56 16.15 -4.86
CA LEU A 123 -14.12 15.97 -3.46
C LEU A 123 -13.73 17.32 -2.87
N VAL A 124 -14.07 17.54 -1.60
CA VAL A 124 -13.70 18.76 -0.86
C VAL A 124 -12.89 18.37 0.38
N PRO A 125 -11.65 17.88 0.21
CA PRO A 125 -10.85 17.39 1.32
C PRO A 125 -10.52 18.54 2.27
N GLN A 126 -10.64 18.25 3.56
CA GLN A 126 -10.23 19.15 4.63
C GLN A 126 -8.79 18.86 5.04
N THR A 127 -8.16 19.81 5.72
CA THR A 127 -6.88 19.56 6.39
C THR A 127 -7.10 18.51 7.50
N PRO A 128 -6.32 17.40 7.52
CA PRO A 128 -6.42 16.41 8.59
C PRO A 128 -6.21 17.05 9.98
N SER A 129 -7.10 16.76 10.94
CA SER A 129 -6.94 17.18 12.34
C SER A 129 -6.00 16.25 13.12
N ILE A 130 -5.85 15.01 12.64
CA ILE A 130 -4.86 14.04 13.11
C ILE A 130 -3.73 13.99 12.09
N ARG A 131 -2.48 13.92 12.57
CA ARG A 131 -1.29 13.83 11.70
C ARG A 131 -1.43 12.64 10.74
N PHE A 132 -1.33 12.94 9.44
CA PHE A 132 -1.43 11.96 8.38
C PHE A 132 -0.06 11.71 7.74
N TYR A 133 0.47 10.49 7.89
CA TYR A 133 1.69 10.03 7.23
C TYR A 133 1.31 9.35 5.91
N SER A 134 1.47 10.06 4.79
CA SER A 134 1.15 9.52 3.46
C SER A 134 2.17 8.45 3.04
N THR A 135 1.64 7.36 2.48
CA THR A 135 2.44 6.34 1.80
C THR A 135 2.60 6.62 0.31
N VAL A 136 2.19 7.80 -0.17
CA VAL A 136 2.24 8.22 -1.58
C VAL A 136 3.26 9.35 -1.78
N ASP A 137 3.04 10.52 -1.17
CA ASP A 137 3.78 11.75 -1.42
C ASP A 137 4.91 12.02 -0.40
N GLY A 138 5.19 11.05 0.47
CA GLY A 138 6.11 11.22 1.59
C GLY A 138 5.47 11.90 2.79
N THR A 139 6.27 12.26 3.78
CA THR A 139 5.77 12.54 5.15
C THR A 139 6.04 13.98 5.61
N THR A 140 6.68 14.82 4.80
CA THR A 140 7.15 16.16 5.22
C THR A 140 6.03 17.20 5.36
N SER A 141 4.89 17.02 4.71
CA SER A 141 3.73 17.92 4.81
C SER A 141 2.42 17.12 4.84
N ALA A 142 1.34 17.74 5.31
CA ALA A 142 0.03 17.10 5.25
C ALA A 142 -0.43 17.03 3.77
N PRO A 143 -0.80 15.84 3.27
CA PRO A 143 -1.24 15.72 1.88
C PRO A 143 -2.62 16.36 1.70
N ARG A 144 -2.87 16.92 0.52
CA ARG A 144 -4.21 17.27 0.08
C ARG A 144 -4.84 16.01 -0.53
N LEU A 145 -5.84 15.43 0.14
CA LEU A 145 -6.43 14.14 -0.25
C LEU A 145 -7.50 14.26 -1.34
N ASP A 146 -7.17 14.98 -2.42
CA ASP A 146 -8.04 15.26 -3.57
C ASP A 146 -8.02 14.15 -4.64
N ALA A 147 -8.67 14.39 -5.78
CA ALA A 147 -8.73 13.43 -6.89
C ALA A 147 -7.34 13.01 -7.39
N ASP A 148 -6.39 13.94 -7.48
CA ASP A 148 -5.03 13.65 -7.96
C ASP A 148 -4.26 12.81 -6.94
N TYR A 149 -4.48 13.04 -5.65
CA TYR A 149 -3.96 12.16 -4.61
C TYR A 149 -4.46 10.72 -4.75
N TRP A 150 -5.76 10.51 -4.97
CA TRP A 150 -6.32 9.16 -5.10
C TRP A 150 -5.89 8.45 -6.39
N VAL A 151 -5.69 9.21 -7.48
CA VAL A 151 -5.04 8.71 -8.70
C VAL A 151 -3.61 8.29 -8.42
N ALA A 152 -2.84 9.10 -7.68
CA ALA A 152 -1.48 8.76 -7.29
C ALA A 152 -1.45 7.54 -6.34
N ASN A 153 -2.37 7.46 -5.37
CA ASN A 153 -2.47 6.36 -4.40
C ASN A 153 -2.69 5.00 -5.09
N VAL A 154 -3.56 4.92 -6.10
CA VAL A 154 -3.79 3.65 -6.81
C VAL A 154 -2.64 3.28 -7.76
N ARG A 155 -1.89 4.28 -8.25
CA ARG A 155 -0.88 4.10 -9.32
C ARG A 155 0.56 3.97 -8.84
N ARG A 156 0.94 4.65 -7.77
CA ARG A 156 2.31 4.69 -7.25
C ARG A 156 2.55 3.59 -6.20
N PRO A 157 3.80 3.13 -6.02
CA PRO A 157 4.13 2.17 -4.97
C PRO A 157 3.77 2.69 -3.58
N VAL A 158 3.26 1.80 -2.73
CA VAL A 158 2.96 2.11 -1.32
C VAL A 158 4.25 2.21 -0.52
N ARG A 159 4.48 3.32 0.17
CA ARG A 159 5.70 3.60 0.95
C ARG A 159 5.45 3.43 2.46
N LEU A 160 5.01 2.23 2.87
CA LEU A 160 4.64 1.94 4.27
C LEU A 160 5.84 2.06 5.20
N HIS A 161 6.96 1.43 4.83
CA HIS A 161 8.21 1.50 5.58
C HIS A 161 8.58 2.96 5.91
N GLN A 162 8.56 3.83 4.90
CA GLN A 162 8.90 5.24 5.07
C GLN A 162 7.89 6.00 5.96
N ALA A 163 6.60 5.69 5.85
CA ALA A 163 5.57 6.30 6.70
C ALA A 163 5.73 5.89 8.18
N VAL A 164 6.04 4.62 8.45
CA VAL A 164 6.29 4.11 9.80
C VAL A 164 7.58 4.70 10.37
N SER A 165 8.67 4.73 9.59
CA SER A 165 9.93 5.36 10.01
C SER A 165 9.76 6.85 10.35
N ALA A 166 8.97 7.58 9.56
CA ALA A 166 8.69 8.98 9.85
C ALA A 166 7.88 9.15 11.15
N ALA A 167 6.86 8.32 11.37
CA ALA A 167 6.11 8.35 12.61
C ALA A 167 7.00 8.03 13.82
N ALA A 168 7.91 7.07 13.69
CA ALA A 168 8.89 6.76 14.74
C ALA A 168 9.86 7.92 15.01
N ALA A 169 10.33 8.58 13.95
CA ALA A 169 11.18 9.76 14.06
C ALA A 169 10.49 10.94 14.76
N ASP A 170 9.16 11.06 14.59
CA ASP A 170 8.31 12.02 15.30
C ASP A 170 7.99 11.59 16.76
N GLY A 171 8.54 10.46 17.22
CA GLY A 171 8.46 9.98 18.61
C GLY A 171 7.32 9.02 18.91
N HIS A 172 6.58 8.53 17.91
CA HIS A 172 5.54 7.54 18.11
C HIS A 172 6.13 6.15 18.38
N THR A 173 5.72 5.51 19.47
CA THR A 173 6.21 4.17 19.89
C THR A 173 5.13 3.10 19.94
N LEU A 174 3.85 3.49 19.88
CA LEU A 174 2.71 2.58 19.85
C LEU A 174 2.03 2.62 18.47
N PHE A 175 1.96 1.47 17.82
CA PHE A 175 1.32 1.27 16.53
C PHE A 175 0.18 0.27 16.69
N VAL A 176 -1.04 0.71 16.37
CA VAL A 176 -2.26 -0.12 16.43
C VAL A 176 -2.78 -0.33 15.01
N GLU A 177 -2.80 -1.57 14.56
CA GLU A 177 -3.37 -1.96 13.27
C GLU A 177 -4.87 -2.24 13.43
N VAL A 178 -5.70 -1.28 12.99
CA VAL A 178 -7.16 -1.41 12.99
C VAL A 178 -7.61 -2.19 11.75
N SER A 179 -7.79 -3.49 11.91
CA SER A 179 -8.14 -4.42 10.83
C SER A 179 -8.89 -5.66 11.36
N PRO A 180 -9.59 -6.42 10.51
CA PRO A 180 -10.19 -7.71 10.91
C PRO A 180 -9.16 -8.82 11.14
N HIS A 181 -7.91 -8.64 10.72
CA HIS A 181 -6.80 -9.55 10.98
C HIS A 181 -5.47 -8.81 10.73
N PRO A 182 -4.50 -8.84 11.66
CA PRO A 182 -3.25 -8.12 11.49
C PRO A 182 -2.44 -8.68 10.33
N VAL A 183 -2.09 -7.83 9.37
CA VAL A 183 -1.21 -8.16 8.24
C VAL A 183 0.01 -7.26 8.14
N LEU A 184 0.05 -6.15 8.89
CA LEU A 184 1.12 -5.15 8.87
C LEU A 184 1.95 -5.11 10.16
N VAL A 185 1.45 -5.64 11.28
CA VAL A 185 2.17 -5.65 12.58
C VAL A 185 3.63 -6.11 12.43
N HIS A 186 3.89 -7.18 11.69
CA HIS A 186 5.25 -7.67 11.49
C HIS A 186 6.13 -6.69 10.70
N ALA A 187 5.63 -6.17 9.58
CA ALA A 187 6.36 -5.19 8.76
C ALA A 187 6.63 -3.86 9.51
N ILE A 188 5.69 -3.46 10.38
CA ILE A 188 5.86 -2.34 11.30
C ILE A 188 6.98 -2.64 12.29
N GLY A 189 6.96 -3.82 12.94
CA GLY A 189 8.02 -4.24 13.86
C GLY A 189 9.40 -4.28 13.20
N ASP A 190 9.51 -4.87 12.01
CA ASP A 190 10.76 -4.91 11.24
C ASP A 190 11.29 -3.51 10.91
N THR A 191 10.40 -2.56 10.62
CA THR A 191 10.77 -1.16 10.36
C THR A 191 11.28 -0.45 11.61
N LEU A 192 10.70 -0.76 12.78
CA LEU A 192 11.06 -0.15 14.06
C LEU A 192 12.30 -0.81 14.68
N GLY A 193 12.65 -2.03 14.27
CA GLY A 193 13.84 -2.75 14.72
C GLY A 193 13.91 -2.86 16.25
N ASP A 194 15.09 -2.66 16.80
CA ASP A 194 15.33 -2.79 18.25
C ASP A 194 14.90 -1.56 19.08
N HIS A 195 14.30 -0.53 18.46
CA HIS A 195 13.77 0.61 19.20
C HIS A 195 12.62 0.19 20.12
N HIS A 196 12.47 0.82 21.28
CA HIS A 196 11.34 0.53 22.17
C HIS A 196 10.01 0.86 21.48
N HIS A 197 9.23 -0.17 21.14
CA HIS A 197 7.95 -0.02 20.47
C HIS A 197 6.96 -1.13 20.83
N HIS A 198 5.70 -0.87 20.51
CA HIS A 198 4.62 -1.86 20.52
C HIS A 198 3.87 -1.80 19.19
N ALA A 199 3.73 -2.93 18.52
CA ALA A 199 2.89 -3.09 17.33
C ALA A 199 1.84 -4.17 17.62
N VAL A 200 0.55 -3.80 17.56
CA VAL A 200 -0.56 -4.68 17.93
C VAL A 200 -1.70 -4.59 16.91
N GLY A 201 -2.37 -5.72 16.65
CA GLY A 201 -3.60 -5.76 15.86
C GLY A 201 -4.85 -5.56 16.73
N THR A 202 -5.98 -5.25 16.11
CA THR A 202 -7.27 -5.11 16.81
C THR A 202 -8.12 -6.37 16.86
N LEU A 203 -8.20 -7.12 15.77
CA LEU A 203 -8.99 -8.35 15.66
C LEU A 203 -8.15 -9.43 14.98
N ALA A 204 -8.41 -10.70 15.27
CA ALA A 204 -7.81 -11.84 14.62
C ALA A 204 -8.86 -12.89 14.22
N ARG A 205 -8.71 -13.40 13.00
CA ARG A 205 -9.47 -14.54 12.48
C ARG A 205 -9.47 -15.69 13.49
N ASP A 206 -10.63 -16.30 13.68
CA ASP A 206 -10.84 -17.47 14.54
C ASP A 206 -10.54 -17.20 16.04
N THR A 207 -10.41 -15.92 16.45
CA THR A 207 -10.09 -15.51 17.82
C THR A 207 -11.14 -14.56 18.42
N ASP A 208 -11.60 -13.58 17.64
CA ASP A 208 -12.43 -12.47 18.14
C ASP A 208 -13.88 -12.47 17.60
N ASP A 209 -14.46 -13.66 17.42
CA ASP A 209 -15.84 -13.87 16.94
C ASP A 209 -16.92 -13.39 17.95
#